data_AF-A0A7V5J1E7-F1
#
_entry.id   AF-A0A7V5J1E7-F1
#
_cell.length_a   1.000
_cell.length_b   1.000
_cell.length_c   1.000
_cell.angle_alpha   90.00
_cell.angle_beta   90.00
_cell.angle_gamma   90.00
#
_symmetry.space_group_name_H-M   'P 1'
#
loop_
_entity.id
_entity.type
_entity.pdbx_description
1 polymer ?
#
loop_
_entity_poly.entity_id
_entity_poly.type
_entity_poly.pdbx_seq_one_letter_code
_entity_poly.pdbx_strand_id
1 'polypeptide(L)'
;MNCKHFGTCGSCSITDIPYTQELQEKESRVLGLLAPFGVERLEVFAAHESHYRARAEFRIWHNAQGENYAMGRADRQGAVTISECPKVIEPIEKRMSPLLEAINASETLKTKLFAVEFLATTTDACLITLIYHRKLDDVWGEEAKALGEKLDALMLGRSRKQKVVLSQEFVTEKLLIEGRAYSYRHYESGFTQPNPAVNIQMIEWAMRQAKGVA
;
A
#
# COMPACT_ATOMS: atom_id res chain seq x y z
N MET A 1 17.33 0.16 -0.87
CA MET A 1 16.32 -0.35 0.08
C MET A 1 16.78 -1.73 0.52
N ASN A 2 16.69 -2.09 1.80
CA ASN A 2 17.06 -3.41 2.30
C ASN A 2 15.82 -4.14 2.80
N CYS A 3 15.57 -5.36 2.31
CA CYS A 3 14.43 -6.18 2.73
C CYS A 3 14.88 -7.64 2.84
N LYS A 4 14.57 -8.27 3.98
CA LYS A 4 14.87 -9.70 4.24
C LYS A 4 14.16 -10.65 3.27
N HIS A 5 13.10 -10.18 2.60
CA HIS A 5 12.26 -10.99 1.73
C HIS A 5 12.60 -10.87 0.24
N PHE A 6 13.66 -10.14 -0.13
CA PHE A 6 14.14 -10.07 -1.51
C PHE A 6 14.50 -11.45 -2.07
N GLY A 7 14.29 -11.63 -3.38
CA GLY A 7 14.45 -12.92 -4.07
C GLY A 7 13.39 -13.99 -3.73
N THR A 8 12.67 -13.85 -2.61
CA THR A 8 11.64 -14.82 -2.19
C THR A 8 10.21 -14.29 -2.37
N CYS A 9 9.95 -13.05 -1.94
CA CYS A 9 8.67 -12.40 -2.14
C CYS A 9 8.53 -11.91 -3.59
N GLY A 10 7.43 -12.26 -4.25
CA GLY A 10 7.15 -11.87 -5.63
C GLY A 10 6.74 -10.40 -5.81
N SER A 11 6.78 -9.59 -4.76
CA SER A 11 6.36 -8.19 -4.84
C SER A 11 7.44 -7.25 -5.38
N CYS A 12 8.72 -7.60 -5.28
CA CYS A 12 9.83 -6.79 -5.77
C CYS A 12 10.61 -7.66 -6.77
N SER A 13 10.74 -7.18 -8.01
CA SER A 13 11.31 -7.97 -9.11
C SER A 13 12.74 -7.61 -9.47
N ILE A 14 13.24 -6.45 -9.02
CA ILE A 14 14.58 -5.95 -9.30
C ILE A 14 15.22 -5.66 -7.95
N THR A 15 16.23 -6.46 -7.59
CA THR A 15 16.91 -6.39 -6.27
C THR A 15 18.42 -6.33 -6.39
N ASP A 16 18.97 -6.63 -7.56
CA ASP A 16 20.39 -6.93 -7.74
C ASP A 16 21.17 -5.78 -8.38
N ILE A 17 20.47 -4.69 -8.73
CA ILE A 17 21.05 -3.48 -9.30
C ILE A 17 20.65 -2.24 -8.47
N PRO A 18 21.48 -1.19 -8.45
CA PRO A 18 21.13 0.07 -7.80
C PRO A 18 19.89 0.72 -8.42
N TYR A 19 19.12 1.46 -7.62
CA TYR A 19 17.91 2.17 -8.08
C TYR A 19 18.16 3.12 -9.27
N THR A 20 19.33 3.78 -9.30
CA THR A 20 19.72 4.66 -10.41
C THR A 20 19.93 3.90 -11.71
N GLN A 21 20.51 2.69 -11.64
CA GLN A 21 20.66 1.82 -12.80
C GLN A 21 19.31 1.29 -13.27
N GLU A 22 18.43 0.87 -12.34
CA GLU A 22 17.06 0.47 -12.66
C GLU A 22 16.31 1.57 -13.42
N LEU A 23 16.48 2.83 -13.00
CA LEU A 23 15.87 3.98 -13.66
C LEU A 23 16.41 4.20 -15.08
N GLN A 24 17.72 4.11 -15.27
CA GLN A 24 18.37 4.22 -16.59
C GLN A 24 17.95 3.12 -17.55
N GLU A 25 17.83 1.88 -17.07
CA GLU A 25 17.36 0.74 -17.88
C GLU A 25 15.90 0.93 -18.29
N LYS A 26 15.04 1.44 -17.39
CA LYS A 26 13.64 1.78 -17.70
C LYS A 26 13.55 2.89 -18.73
N GLU A 27 14.32 3.97 -18.57
CA GLU A 27 14.38 5.08 -19.52
C GLU A 27 14.81 4.60 -20.91
N SER A 28 15.93 3.88 -20.99
CA SER A 28 16.47 3.32 -22.25
C SER A 28 15.45 2.42 -22.94
N ARG A 29 14.74 1.58 -22.17
CA ARG A 29 13.67 0.73 -22.70
C ARG A 29 12.52 1.54 -23.27
N VAL A 30 12.04 2.57 -22.57
CA VAL A 30 10.93 3.41 -23.05
C VAL A 30 11.34 4.23 -24.27
N LEU A 31 12.57 4.78 -24.30
CA LEU A 31 13.13 5.44 -25.47
C LEU A 31 13.15 4.50 -26.69
N GLY A 32 13.61 3.26 -26.52
CA GLY A 32 13.60 2.26 -27.60
C GLY A 32 12.19 1.97 -28.14
N LEU A 33 11.18 1.91 -27.26
CA LEU A 33 9.78 1.72 -27.65
C LEU A 33 9.20 2.94 -28.40
N LEU A 34 9.67 4.15 -28.07
CA LEU A 34 9.16 5.40 -28.65
C LEU A 34 9.98 5.93 -29.83
N ALA A 35 11.14 5.33 -30.12
CA ALA A 35 12.01 5.72 -31.22
C ALA A 35 11.30 5.77 -32.60
N PRO A 36 10.38 4.83 -32.95
CA PRO A 36 9.62 4.92 -34.20
C PRO A 36 8.74 6.17 -34.34
N PHE A 37 8.46 6.87 -33.24
CA PHE A 37 7.68 8.11 -33.21
C PHE A 37 8.56 9.37 -33.12
N GLY A 38 9.89 9.23 -33.25
CA GLY A 38 10.83 10.36 -33.22
C GLY A 38 11.10 10.92 -31.81
N VAL A 39 10.81 10.16 -30.75
CA VAL A 39 11.11 10.57 -29.37
C VAL A 39 12.58 10.29 -29.05
N GLU A 40 13.34 11.35 -28.81
CA GLU A 40 14.80 11.26 -28.56
C GLU A 40 15.18 11.42 -27.08
N ARG A 41 14.31 12.03 -26.27
CA ARG A 41 14.55 12.32 -24.84
C ARG A 41 13.29 12.16 -24.01
N LEU A 42 13.46 11.75 -22.76
CA LEU A 42 12.40 11.67 -21.77
C LEU A 42 12.71 12.60 -20.60
N GLU A 43 11.67 13.17 -20.00
CA GLU A 43 11.75 13.74 -18.66
C GLU A 43 11.47 12.61 -17.67
N VAL A 44 12.44 12.29 -16.81
CA VAL A 44 12.35 11.16 -15.89
C VAL A 44 12.07 11.66 -14.48
N PHE A 45 11.00 11.15 -13.88
CA PHE A 45 10.58 11.45 -12.52
C PHE A 45 10.83 10.26 -11.61
N ALA A 46 11.42 10.52 -10.45
CA ALA A 46 11.78 9.49 -9.48
C ALA A 46 11.39 9.93 -8.06
N ALA A 47 11.29 8.96 -7.17
CA ALA A 47 11.08 9.19 -5.74
C ALA A 47 12.04 8.28 -4.95
N HIS A 48 11.87 8.22 -3.64
CA HIS A 48 12.65 7.33 -2.79
C HIS A 48 12.43 5.85 -3.17
N GLU A 49 13.49 5.07 -3.05
CA GLU A 49 13.51 3.62 -3.31
C GLU A 49 12.76 2.79 -2.25
N SER A 50 12.48 3.38 -1.08
CA SER A 50 11.70 2.83 0.03
C SER A 50 10.55 3.78 0.40
N HIS A 51 9.61 3.28 1.22
CA HIS A 51 8.49 4.05 1.77
C HIS A 51 7.68 4.84 0.75
N TYR A 52 7.50 4.29 -0.44
CA TYR A 52 6.80 4.96 -1.52
C TYR A 52 5.36 4.46 -1.68
N ARG A 53 4.99 3.29 -1.13
CA ARG A 53 3.71 2.64 -1.42
C ARG A 53 2.66 2.92 -0.35
N ALA A 54 1.65 3.73 -0.69
CA ALA A 54 0.55 4.17 0.17
C ALA A 54 -0.63 3.18 0.26
N ARG A 55 -0.63 2.10 -0.53
CA ARG A 55 -1.61 1.02 -0.45
C ARG A 55 -0.96 -0.36 -0.52
N ALA A 56 -1.32 -1.24 0.40
CA ALA A 56 -0.83 -2.61 0.44
C ALA A 56 -1.94 -3.58 0.80
N GLU A 57 -1.87 -4.80 0.25
CA GLU A 57 -2.74 -5.91 0.61
C GLU A 57 -1.84 -7.07 0.97
N PHE A 58 -2.10 -7.69 2.12
CA PHE A 58 -1.42 -8.88 2.58
C PHE A 58 -2.45 -9.98 2.81
N ARG A 59 -2.13 -11.19 2.36
CA ARG A 59 -2.87 -12.38 2.80
C ARG A 59 -2.53 -12.67 4.25
N ILE A 60 -3.43 -13.33 4.95
CA ILE A 60 -3.17 -13.88 6.26
C ILE A 60 -2.97 -15.38 6.14
N TRP A 61 -1.81 -15.84 6.60
CA TRP A 61 -1.41 -17.24 6.59
C TRP A 61 -1.29 -17.74 8.03
N HIS A 62 -1.97 -18.85 8.30
CA HIS A 62 -1.98 -19.48 9.60
C HIS A 62 -0.87 -20.53 9.70
N ASN A 63 -0.07 -20.48 10.78
CA ASN A 63 0.89 -21.52 11.13
C ASN A 63 0.88 -21.79 12.65
N ALA A 64 1.79 -22.66 13.13
CA ALA A 64 1.87 -23.02 14.55
C ALA A 64 2.14 -21.84 15.51
N GLN A 65 2.63 -20.70 15.01
CA GLN A 65 2.90 -19.48 15.76
C GLN A 65 1.74 -18.48 15.69
N GLY A 66 0.71 -18.76 14.89
CA GLY A 66 -0.47 -17.91 14.71
C GLY A 66 -0.62 -17.36 13.29
N GLU A 67 -1.32 -16.23 13.20
CA GLU A 67 -1.53 -15.49 11.96
C GLU A 67 -0.31 -14.68 11.57
N ASN A 68 0.04 -14.75 10.29
CA ASN A 68 1.16 -14.04 9.70
C ASN A 68 0.73 -13.34 8.42
N TYR A 69 1.27 -12.15 8.14
CA TYR A 69 1.17 -11.59 6.81
C TYR A 69 1.86 -12.49 5.80
N ALA A 70 1.32 -12.57 4.60
CA ALA A 70 1.88 -13.38 3.54
C ALA A 70 1.68 -12.74 2.17
N MET A 71 2.65 -12.99 1.30
CA MET A 71 2.65 -12.57 -0.10
C MET A 71 2.94 -13.77 -1.00
N GLY A 72 2.59 -13.68 -2.29
CA GLY A 72 2.98 -14.69 -3.26
C GLY A 72 4.51 -14.77 -3.40
N ARG A 73 5.02 -15.98 -3.62
CA ARG A 73 6.46 -16.18 -3.88
C ARG A 73 6.86 -15.74 -5.28
N ALA A 74 8.11 -15.35 -5.46
CA ALA A 74 8.66 -14.92 -6.74
C ALA A 74 8.68 -16.05 -7.79
N ASP A 75 8.91 -17.29 -7.35
CA ASP A 75 8.84 -18.52 -8.15
C ASP A 75 7.39 -18.97 -8.48
N ARG A 76 6.38 -18.23 -7.98
CA ARG A 76 4.94 -18.52 -8.10
C ARG A 76 4.50 -19.82 -7.41
N GLN A 77 5.33 -20.42 -6.56
CA GLN A 77 5.03 -21.68 -5.87
C GLN A 77 4.49 -21.45 -4.46
N GLY A 78 3.33 -20.80 -4.35
CA GLY A 78 2.64 -20.58 -3.09
C GLY A 78 2.96 -19.23 -2.44
N ALA A 79 3.07 -19.21 -1.11
CA ALA A 79 3.18 -17.99 -0.31
C ALA A 79 4.44 -17.97 0.58
N VAL A 80 4.88 -16.78 0.94
CA VAL A 80 5.95 -16.52 1.91
C VAL A 80 5.43 -15.57 2.98
N THR A 81 5.76 -15.85 4.24
CA THR A 81 5.39 -15.00 5.37
C THR A 81 6.23 -13.72 5.36
N ILE A 82 5.60 -12.60 5.70
CA ILE A 82 6.20 -11.27 5.64
C ILE A 82 6.25 -10.69 7.05
N SER A 83 7.47 -10.40 7.51
CA SER A 83 7.73 -9.72 8.78
C SER A 83 8.03 -8.23 8.63
N GLU A 84 8.39 -7.78 7.44
CA GLU A 84 8.72 -6.38 7.13
C GLU A 84 8.39 -6.07 5.67
N CYS A 85 8.06 -4.81 5.37
CA CYS A 85 7.75 -4.41 4.01
C CYS A 85 8.21 -2.96 3.74
N PRO A 86 9.52 -2.69 3.64
CA PRO A 86 10.07 -1.32 3.58
C PRO A 86 9.65 -0.50 2.35
N LYS A 87 8.91 -1.10 1.40
CA LYS A 87 8.29 -0.36 0.29
C LYS A 87 7.05 0.41 0.73
N VAL A 88 6.36 0.00 1.80
CA VAL A 88 5.13 0.66 2.26
C VAL A 88 5.51 1.92 3.03
N ILE A 89 4.69 2.95 2.92
CA ILE A 89 4.93 4.22 3.63
C ILE A 89 4.93 3.99 5.16
N GLU A 90 5.67 4.82 5.89
CA GLU A 90 5.84 4.70 7.35
C GLU A 90 4.51 4.54 8.12
N PRO A 91 3.41 5.24 7.76
CA PRO A 91 2.12 5.05 8.43
C PRO A 91 1.60 3.61 8.39
N ILE A 92 1.87 2.87 7.31
CA ILE A 92 1.53 1.45 7.21
C ILE A 92 2.53 0.64 8.03
N GLU A 93 3.82 0.84 7.77
CA GLU A 93 4.89 0.01 8.34
C GLU A 93 4.83 -0.02 9.87
N LYS A 94 4.69 1.14 10.52
CA LYS A 94 4.64 1.22 11.99
C LYS A 94 3.41 0.54 12.61
N ARG A 95 2.36 0.31 11.82
CA ARG A 95 1.10 -0.33 12.25
C ARG A 95 1.07 -1.83 11.96
N MET A 96 1.96 -2.36 11.14
CA MET A 96 1.96 -3.78 10.74
C MET A 96 2.18 -4.73 11.94
N SER A 97 3.28 -4.60 12.70
CA SER A 97 3.54 -5.51 13.83
C SER A 97 2.47 -5.41 14.94
N PRO A 98 2.12 -4.20 15.42
CA PRO A 98 1.12 -4.06 16.47
C PRO A 98 -0.28 -4.56 16.07
N LEU A 99 -0.65 -4.42 14.78
CA LEU A 99 -1.90 -4.99 14.27
C LEU A 99 -1.90 -6.51 14.34
N LEU A 100 -0.83 -7.15 13.87
CA LEU A 100 -0.71 -8.60 13.84
C LEU A 100 -0.66 -9.21 15.24
N GLU A 101 0.05 -8.56 16.18
CA GLU A 101 0.08 -8.95 17.59
C GLU A 101 -1.32 -8.92 18.21
N ALA A 102 -2.08 -7.85 17.98
CA ALA A 102 -3.43 -7.73 18.51
C ALA A 102 -4.41 -8.74 17.89
N ILE A 103 -4.29 -9.01 16.59
CA ILE A 103 -5.07 -10.07 15.92
C ILE A 103 -4.77 -11.43 16.55
N ASN A 104 -3.50 -11.77 16.77
CA ASN A 104 -3.12 -13.05 17.36
C ASN A 104 -3.60 -13.22 18.81
N ALA A 105 -3.74 -12.11 19.55
CA ALA A 105 -4.23 -12.10 20.92
C ALA A 105 -5.76 -12.15 21.05
N SER A 106 -6.52 -12.07 19.95
CA SER A 106 -7.98 -12.08 19.95
C SER A 106 -8.54 -13.19 19.06
N GLU A 107 -9.31 -14.11 19.65
CA GLU A 107 -10.03 -15.13 18.88
C GLU A 107 -11.07 -14.50 17.93
N THR A 108 -11.73 -13.43 18.36
CA THR A 108 -12.69 -12.70 17.53
C THR A 108 -12.03 -12.11 16.28
N LEU A 109 -10.89 -11.43 16.43
CA LEU A 109 -10.20 -10.78 15.31
C LEU A 109 -9.45 -11.77 14.42
N LYS A 110 -8.94 -12.87 14.98
CA LYS A 110 -8.22 -13.93 14.27
C LYS A 110 -9.13 -14.83 13.44
N THR A 111 -10.26 -15.26 14.02
CA THR A 111 -11.04 -16.36 13.45
C THR A 111 -11.52 -16.05 12.03
N LYS A 112 -11.08 -16.86 11.07
CA LYS A 112 -11.41 -16.77 9.63
C LYS A 112 -10.99 -15.45 8.97
N LEU A 113 -10.04 -14.70 9.56
CA LEU A 113 -9.36 -13.62 8.86
C LEU A 113 -8.53 -14.22 7.71
N PHE A 114 -8.58 -13.63 6.52
CA PHE A 114 -7.82 -14.16 5.37
C PHE A 114 -6.97 -13.10 4.65
N ALA A 115 -7.26 -11.81 4.82
CA ALA A 115 -6.48 -10.74 4.24
C ALA A 115 -6.63 -9.44 5.05
N VAL A 116 -5.62 -8.58 4.92
CA VAL A 116 -5.60 -7.23 5.46
C VAL A 116 -5.20 -6.27 4.34
N GLU A 117 -6.02 -5.25 4.12
CA GLU A 117 -5.69 -4.12 3.24
C GLU A 117 -5.35 -2.88 4.06
N PHE A 118 -4.32 -2.17 3.64
CA PHE A 118 -3.90 -0.90 4.18
C PHE A 118 -4.04 0.18 3.12
N LEU A 119 -4.68 1.28 3.48
CA LEU A 119 -4.74 2.52 2.70
C LEU A 119 -4.29 3.66 3.60
N ALA A 120 -3.16 4.27 3.29
CA ALA A 120 -2.60 5.34 4.10
C ALA A 120 -2.30 6.59 3.29
N THR A 121 -1.95 7.66 4.00
CA THR A 121 -1.67 8.98 3.42
C THR A 121 -0.29 9.48 3.86
N THR A 122 0.21 10.50 3.18
CA THR A 122 1.44 11.20 3.60
C THR A 122 1.30 11.95 4.93
N THR A 123 0.06 12.18 5.38
CA THR A 123 -0.28 12.84 6.65
C THR A 123 -0.59 11.87 7.79
N ASP A 124 -0.02 10.67 7.75
CA ASP A 124 -0.14 9.62 8.77
C ASP A 124 -1.53 8.99 9.01
N ALA A 125 -2.58 9.48 8.34
CA ALA A 125 -3.87 8.80 8.35
C ALA A 125 -3.75 7.41 7.70
N CYS A 126 -4.33 6.40 8.35
CA CYS A 126 -4.32 5.01 7.90
C CYS A 126 -5.69 4.38 8.10
N LEU A 127 -6.21 3.75 7.05
CA LEU A 127 -7.41 2.92 7.05
C LEU A 127 -7.00 1.47 6.82
N ILE A 128 -7.34 0.63 7.79
CA ILE A 128 -7.04 -0.80 7.81
C ILE A 128 -8.34 -1.55 7.61
N THR A 129 -8.39 -2.37 6.56
CA THR A 129 -9.54 -3.21 6.24
C THR A 129 -9.20 -4.67 6.54
N LEU A 130 -9.93 -5.26 7.48
CA LEU A 130 -9.82 -6.67 7.83
C LEU A 130 -10.87 -7.48 7.05
N ILE A 131 -10.42 -8.52 6.32
CA ILE A 131 -11.25 -9.26 5.38
C ILE A 131 -11.42 -10.71 5.83
N TYR A 132 -12.67 -11.16 5.94
CA TYR A 132 -13.04 -12.41 6.62
C TYR A 132 -13.87 -13.38 5.77
N HIS A 133 -13.72 -14.67 6.09
CA HIS A 133 -14.59 -15.76 5.67
C HIS A 133 -15.64 -16.12 6.74
N ARG A 134 -16.13 -15.13 7.49
CA ARG A 134 -17.25 -15.25 8.44
C ARG A 134 -18.07 -13.96 8.47
N LYS A 135 -19.31 -14.02 8.96
CA LYS A 135 -20.06 -12.79 9.28
C LYS A 135 -19.39 -12.06 10.44
N LEU A 136 -19.46 -10.74 10.39
CA LEU A 136 -18.98 -9.84 11.43
C LEU A 136 -20.18 -9.38 12.25
N ASP A 137 -20.08 -9.56 13.57
CA ASP A 137 -21.10 -9.22 14.56
C ASP A 137 -20.67 -7.99 15.37
N ASP A 138 -21.50 -7.59 16.33
CA ASP A 138 -21.25 -6.42 17.17
C ASP A 138 -20.01 -6.61 18.05
N VAL A 139 -19.74 -7.84 18.51
CA VAL A 139 -18.52 -8.19 19.27
C VAL A 139 -17.27 -7.93 18.44
N TRP A 140 -17.27 -8.33 17.16
CA TRP A 140 -16.18 -7.97 16.25
C TRP A 140 -16.05 -6.45 16.09
N GLY A 141 -17.17 -5.73 15.97
CA GLY A 141 -17.17 -4.27 15.82
C GLY A 141 -16.54 -3.54 17.01
N GLU A 142 -16.85 -3.99 18.24
CA GLU A 142 -16.28 -3.43 19.47
C GLU A 142 -14.76 -3.66 19.56
N GLU A 143 -14.31 -4.90 19.33
CA GLU A 143 -12.88 -5.22 19.36
C GLU A 143 -12.09 -4.51 18.25
N ALA A 144 -12.64 -4.45 17.04
CA ALA A 144 -12.01 -3.76 15.93
C ALA A 144 -11.94 -2.24 16.18
N LYS A 145 -12.95 -1.64 16.83
CA LYS A 145 -12.91 -0.23 17.21
C LYS A 145 -11.82 0.05 18.23
N ALA A 146 -11.75 -0.74 19.30
CA ALA A 146 -10.72 -0.62 20.34
C ALA A 146 -9.30 -0.79 19.75
N LEU A 147 -9.15 -1.69 18.78
CA LEU A 147 -7.89 -1.86 18.06
C LEU A 147 -7.52 -0.64 17.22
N GLY A 148 -8.49 -0.03 16.53
CA GLY A 148 -8.27 1.20 15.77
C GLY A 148 -7.76 2.34 16.65
N GLU A 149 -8.37 2.53 17.83
CA GLU A 149 -7.94 3.52 18.81
C GLU A 149 -6.51 3.25 19.30
N LYS A 150 -6.16 1.99 19.60
CA LYS A 150 -4.80 1.60 20.01
C LYS A 150 -3.74 1.88 18.94
N LEU A 151 -4.10 1.70 17.67
CA LEU A 151 -3.18 1.85 16.53
C LEU A 151 -3.17 3.25 15.93
N ASP A 152 -4.01 4.16 16.44
CA ASP A 152 -4.30 5.44 15.79
C ASP A 152 -4.62 5.25 14.30
N ALA A 153 -5.62 4.40 14.03
CA ALA A 153 -6.02 3.99 12.70
C ALA A 153 -7.54 3.83 12.58
N LEU A 154 -8.05 4.07 11.38
CA LEU A 154 -9.42 3.74 11.03
C LEU A 154 -9.53 2.25 10.72
N MET A 155 -10.62 1.63 11.14
CA MET A 155 -10.85 0.19 10.98
C MET A 155 -12.12 -0.07 10.20
N LEU A 156 -12.06 -1.03 9.28
CA LEU A 156 -13.17 -1.44 8.42
C LEU A 156 -13.20 -2.97 8.29
N GLY A 157 -14.40 -3.53 8.31
CA GLY A 157 -14.62 -4.98 8.17
C GLY A 157 -15.24 -5.32 6.83
N ARG A 158 -14.68 -6.33 6.16
CA ARG A 158 -15.26 -6.92 4.95
C ARG A 158 -15.51 -8.41 5.16
N SER A 159 -16.68 -8.86 4.75
CA SER A 159 -16.94 -10.29 4.55
C SER A 159 -17.88 -10.47 3.34
N ARG A 160 -18.27 -11.70 3.03
CA ARG A 160 -19.15 -11.98 1.89
C ARG A 160 -20.45 -11.18 2.01
N LYS A 161 -20.64 -10.20 1.10
CA LYS A 161 -21.79 -9.28 1.04
C LYS A 161 -21.97 -8.40 2.29
N GLN A 162 -20.93 -8.22 3.09
CA GLN A 162 -20.97 -7.39 4.28
C GLN A 162 -19.83 -6.38 4.26
N LYS A 163 -20.16 -5.13 4.58
CA LYS A 163 -19.22 -4.05 4.84
C LYS A 163 -19.59 -3.44 6.19
N VAL A 164 -18.68 -3.47 7.15
CA VAL A 164 -18.86 -2.85 8.47
C VAL A 164 -17.94 -1.65 8.55
N VAL A 165 -18.53 -0.45 8.55
CA VAL A 165 -17.82 0.82 8.70
C VAL A 165 -17.99 1.27 10.15
N LEU A 166 -16.89 1.41 10.90
CA LEU A 166 -16.95 1.76 12.33
C LEU A 166 -17.05 3.27 12.57
N SER A 167 -16.39 4.06 11.72
CA SER A 167 -16.40 5.52 11.80
C SER A 167 -16.55 6.14 10.40
N GLN A 168 -15.57 5.87 9.53
CA GLN A 168 -15.56 6.32 8.15
C GLN A 168 -14.81 5.33 7.26
N GLU A 169 -15.04 5.45 5.96
CA GLU A 169 -14.50 4.54 4.94
C GLU A 169 -13.48 5.21 4.01
N PHE A 170 -12.96 6.37 4.39
CA PHE A 170 -11.96 7.10 3.61
C PHE A 170 -10.88 7.70 4.51
N VAL A 171 -9.70 7.93 3.94
CA VAL A 171 -8.65 8.79 4.50
C VAL A 171 -8.54 10.07 3.69
N THR A 172 -8.06 11.15 4.32
CA THR A 172 -7.85 12.44 3.62
C THR A 172 -6.37 12.64 3.38
N GLU A 173 -5.95 12.57 2.12
CA GLU A 173 -4.60 12.88 1.69
C GLU A 173 -4.45 14.38 1.46
N LYS A 174 -3.26 14.93 1.75
CA LYS A 174 -2.91 16.31 1.42
C LYS A 174 -1.64 16.32 0.58
N LEU A 175 -1.78 16.75 -0.68
CA LEU A 175 -0.65 16.86 -1.61
C LEU A 175 -0.32 18.33 -1.83
N LEU A 176 0.96 18.69 -1.72
CA LEU A 176 1.46 19.99 -2.11
C LEU A 176 1.86 19.93 -3.60
N ILE A 177 1.15 20.66 -4.44
CA ILE A 177 1.31 20.64 -5.91
C ILE A 177 1.49 22.09 -6.38
N GLU A 178 2.63 22.42 -6.99
CA GLU A 178 3.03 23.79 -7.34
C GLU A 178 2.85 24.79 -6.18
N GLY A 179 3.17 24.38 -4.94
CA GLY A 179 3.05 25.21 -3.74
C GLY A 179 1.63 25.39 -3.20
N ARG A 180 0.62 24.77 -3.82
CA ARG A 180 -0.77 24.77 -3.34
C ARG A 180 -1.14 23.44 -2.71
N ALA A 181 -1.77 23.48 -1.55
CA ALA A 181 -2.29 22.27 -0.89
C ALA A 181 -3.62 21.82 -1.54
N TYR A 182 -3.67 20.57 -1.97
CA TYR A 182 -4.87 19.89 -2.45
C TYR A 182 -5.24 18.78 -1.48
N SER A 183 -6.53 18.66 -1.16
CA SER A 183 -7.05 17.60 -0.29
C SER A 183 -7.84 16.59 -1.10
N TYR A 184 -7.51 15.30 -0.95
CA TYR A 184 -8.17 14.20 -1.64
C TYR A 184 -8.77 13.23 -0.63
N ARG A 185 -10.04 12.85 -0.82
CA ARG A 185 -10.63 11.74 -0.07
C ARG A 185 -10.35 10.43 -0.80
N HIS A 186 -9.52 9.60 -0.20
CA HIS A 186 -9.24 8.25 -0.69
C HIS A 186 -10.18 7.27 -0.01
N TYR A 187 -11.20 6.83 -0.73
CA TYR A 187 -12.17 5.85 -0.26
C TYR A 187 -11.59 4.44 -0.31
N GLU A 188 -11.97 3.60 0.65
CA GLU A 188 -11.75 2.16 0.61
C GLU A 188 -12.31 1.59 -0.70
N SER A 189 -11.60 0.62 -1.29
CA SER A 189 -11.80 0.07 -2.64
C SER A 189 -11.61 1.03 -3.82
N GLY A 190 -11.57 2.35 -3.59
CA GLY A 190 -11.28 3.35 -4.61
C GLY A 190 -9.86 3.22 -5.17
N PHE A 191 -9.70 3.49 -6.47
CA PHE A 191 -8.38 3.59 -7.06
C PHE A 191 -7.69 4.88 -6.61
N THR A 192 -6.43 4.75 -6.18
CA THR A 192 -5.55 5.86 -5.86
C THR A 192 -4.16 5.56 -6.40
N GLN A 193 -3.40 6.59 -6.75
CA GLN A 193 -2.01 6.38 -7.10
C GLN A 193 -1.25 5.81 -5.89
N PRO A 194 -0.54 4.68 -6.03
CA PRO A 194 0.10 4.04 -4.89
C PRO A 194 1.36 4.76 -4.44
N ASN A 195 1.91 5.69 -5.24
CA ASN A 195 3.10 6.46 -4.90
C ASN A 195 2.76 7.97 -4.87
N PRO A 196 2.46 8.54 -3.68
CA PRO A 196 2.11 9.96 -3.56
C PRO A 196 3.19 10.91 -4.08
N ALA A 197 4.48 10.59 -3.87
CA ALA A 197 5.59 11.44 -4.28
C ALA A 197 5.74 11.51 -5.81
N VAL A 198 5.54 10.39 -6.51
CA VAL A 198 5.51 10.37 -7.98
C VAL A 198 4.20 10.98 -8.50
N ASN A 199 3.08 10.79 -7.79
CA ASN A 199 1.79 11.38 -8.18
C ASN A 199 1.84 12.92 -8.21
N ILE A 200 2.50 13.55 -7.22
CA ILE A 200 2.73 15.01 -7.23
C ILE A 200 3.44 15.41 -8.52
N GLN A 201 4.57 14.78 -8.83
CA GLN A 201 5.37 15.07 -10.02
C GLN A 201 4.57 14.85 -11.32
N MET A 202 3.75 13.80 -11.39
CA MET A 202 2.87 13.54 -12.54
C MET A 202 1.85 14.67 -12.76
N ILE A 203 1.21 15.14 -11.69
CA ILE A 203 0.22 16.22 -11.77
C ILE A 203 0.91 17.53 -12.17
N GLU A 204 2.04 17.86 -11.57
CA GLU A 204 2.82 19.05 -11.89
C GLU A 204 3.30 19.05 -13.36
N TRP A 205 3.78 17.90 -13.84
CA TRP A 205 4.11 17.73 -15.25
C TRP A 205 2.89 17.97 -16.15
N ALA A 206 1.75 17.35 -15.86
CA ALA A 206 0.53 17.51 -16.67
C ALA A 206 0.03 18.96 -16.68
N MET A 207 0.11 19.66 -15.53
CA MET A 207 -0.19 21.08 -15.43
C MET A 207 0.72 21.93 -16.31
N ARG A 208 2.03 21.66 -16.32
CA ARG A 208 2.97 22.36 -17.21
C ARG A 208 2.65 22.15 -18.68
N GLN A 209 2.34 20.91 -19.09
CA GLN A 209 1.98 20.64 -20.48
C GLN A 209 0.67 21.34 -20.88
N ALA A 210 -0.34 21.33 -20.00
CA ALA A 210 -1.63 21.96 -20.27
C ALA A 210 -1.55 23.49 -20.39
N LYS A 211 -0.63 24.16 -19.66
CA LYS A 211 -0.40 25.62 -19.78
C LYS A 211 0.01 26.04 -21.19
N GLY A 212 0.69 25.17 -21.94
CA GLY A 212 1.12 25.46 -23.32
C GLY A 212 0.05 25.20 -24.40
N VAL A 213 -1.15 24.77 -24.02
CA VAL A 213 -2.26 24.42 -24.95
C VAL A 213 -3.33 25.51 -25.01
N ALA A 214 -3.24 26.55 -24.15
CA ALA A 214 -4.18 27.67 -24.10
C ALA A 214 -3.83 28.79 -25.09
#